data_AF-A0A973XZW9-F1
#
_entry.id   AF-A0A973XZW9-F1
#
_cell.length_a   1.000
_cell.length_b   1.000
_cell.length_c   1.000
_cell.angle_alpha   90.00
_cell.angle_beta   90.00
_cell.angle_gamma   90.00
#
_symmetry.space_group_name_H-M   'P 1'
#
loop_
_entity.id
_entity.type
_entity.pdbx_description
1 polymer ?
#
loop_
_entity_poly.entity_id
_entity_poly.type
_entity_poly.pdbx_seq_one_letter_code
_entity_poly.pdbx_strand_id
1 'polypeptide(L)' 'MAAPRGRQQRGRSTDFPSDKAIRAGLLLHPGEPVREAYEDLVAERGISGAEVIRQALMEMHKRHRQERSSSMQLKEAG' A
#
# COMPACT_ATOMS: atom_id res chain seq x y z
N MET A 1 8.18 13.11 -40.96
CA MET A 1 8.94 13.16 -39.70
C MET A 1 8.25 12.26 -38.69
N ALA A 2 8.91 11.18 -38.26
CA ALA A 2 8.32 10.21 -37.34
C ALA A 2 8.50 10.67 -35.88
N ALA A 3 7.42 10.75 -35.12
CA ALA A 3 7.47 11.06 -33.70
C ALA A 3 8.18 9.92 -32.94
N PRO A 4 9.08 10.20 -31.97
CA PRO A 4 9.79 9.16 -31.24
C PRO A 4 8.79 8.37 -30.38
N ARG A 5 8.66 7.08 -30.69
CA ARG A 5 7.85 6.11 -29.95
C ARG A 5 8.44 5.91 -28.55
N GLY A 6 7.60 6.07 -27.53
CA GLY A 6 7.71 5.40 -26.24
C GLY A 6 8.99 5.65 -25.44
N ARG A 7 9.09 6.81 -24.78
CA ARG A 7 10.00 6.94 -23.64
C ARG A 7 9.44 6.11 -22.49
N GLN A 8 9.88 4.85 -22.36
CA GLN A 8 9.63 4.07 -21.15
C GLN A 8 10.13 4.88 -19.95
N GLN A 9 9.23 5.21 -19.03
CA GLN A 9 9.61 5.89 -17.79
C GLN A 9 10.52 4.94 -16.99
N ARG A 10 11.82 5.23 -17.06
CA ARG A 10 12.89 4.57 -16.30
C ARG A 10 12.71 5.00 -14.84
N GLY A 11 11.97 4.22 -14.04
CA GLY A 11 11.71 4.60 -12.64
C GLY A 11 10.79 3.69 -11.82
N ARG A 12 10.00 2.80 -12.42
CA ARG A 12 9.28 1.76 -11.66
C ARG A 12 10.19 0.55 -11.46
N SER A 13 10.97 0.55 -10.39
CA SER A 13 11.58 -0.67 -9.87
C SER A 13 10.68 -1.24 -8.77
N THR A 14 10.51 -2.56 -8.78
CA THR A 14 9.88 -3.33 -7.70
C THR A 14 10.91 -3.81 -6.67
N ASP A 15 12.17 -3.38 -6.80
CA ASP A 15 13.25 -3.74 -5.90
C ASP A 15 13.24 -2.79 -4.70
N PHE A 16 12.95 -3.35 -3.53
CA PHE A 16 12.95 -2.62 -2.28
C PHE A 16 14.23 -2.95 -1.50
N PRO A 17 15.18 -2.01 -1.35
CA PRO A 17 16.40 -2.25 -0.57
C PRO A 17 16.07 -2.51 0.90
N SER A 18 16.53 -3.63 1.45
CA SER A 18 16.20 -4.09 2.81
C SER A 18 16.87 -3.28 3.91
N ASP A 19 17.94 -2.55 3.59
CA ASP A 19 18.76 -1.76 4.50
C ASP A 19 18.28 -0.31 4.63
N LYS A 20 17.29 0.12 3.85
CA LYS A 20 16.86 1.52 3.77
C LYS A 20 15.43 1.72 4.21
N ALA A 21 15.22 2.79 4.97
CA ALA A 21 13.87 3.24 5.28
C ALA A 21 13.16 3.72 4.01
N ILE A 22 11.90 3.33 3.85
CA ILE A 22 11.03 3.81 2.77
C ILE A 22 10.14 4.91 3.33
N ARG A 23 10.14 6.08 2.68
CA ARG A 23 9.18 7.15 2.95
C ARG A 23 8.07 7.11 1.91
N ALA A 24 6.88 6.72 2.33
CA ALA A 24 5.67 6.82 1.50
C ALA A 24 5.04 8.21 1.68
N GLY A 25 4.85 8.96 0.60
CA GLY A 25 4.04 10.18 0.59
C GLY A 25 2.58 9.81 0.33
N LEU A 26 1.68 10.22 1.23
CA LEU A 26 0.24 10.05 1.07
C LEU A 26 -0.42 11.43 1.15
N LEU A 27 -1.14 11.81 0.11
CA LEU A 27 -1.97 13.02 0.08
C LEU A 27 -3.41 12.59 0.27
N LEU A 28 -4.07 13.15 1.29
CA LEU A 28 -5.47 12.92 1.60
C LEU A 28 -6.23 14.23 1.39
N HIS A 29 -7.12 14.25 0.40
CA HIS A 29 -7.86 15.45 0.03
C HIS A 29 -9.13 15.60 0.87
N PRO A 30 -9.59 16.85 1.13
CA PRO A 30 -10.87 17.09 1.78
C PRO A 30 -12.01 16.39 1.03
N GLY A 31 -12.94 15.78 1.78
CA GLY A 31 -14.10 15.07 1.21
C GLY A 31 -13.81 13.64 0.73
N GLU A 32 -12.57 13.17 0.79
CA GLU A 32 -12.28 11.76 0.55
C GLU A 32 -12.67 10.91 1.77
N PRO A 33 -13.44 9.82 1.60
CA PRO A 33 -13.82 8.95 2.72
C PRO A 33 -12.61 8.36 3.47
N VAL A 34 -11.49 8.14 2.77
CA VAL A 34 -10.25 7.67 3.38
C VAL A 34 -9.60 8.72 4.30
N ARG A 35 -9.81 10.01 4.01
CA ARG A 35 -9.34 11.09 4.87
C ARG A 35 -10.14 11.15 6.16
N GLU A 36 -11.46 11.08 6.05
CA GLU A 36 -12.37 11.05 7.21
C GLU A 36 -12.03 9.87 8.13
N ALA A 37 -11.95 8.66 7.59
CA ALA A 37 -11.56 7.48 8.36
C ALA A 37 -10.17 7.62 9.01
N TYR A 38 -9.22 8.24 8.34
CA TYR A 38 -7.90 8.52 8.91
C TYR A 38 -7.97 9.52 10.07
N GLU A 39 -8.71 10.62 9.91
CA GLU A 39 -8.89 11.66 10.94
C GLU A 39 -9.58 11.08 12.18
N ASP A 40 -10.64 10.28 12.00
CA ASP A 40 -11.35 9.59 13.07
C ASP A 40 -10.42 8.65 13.85
N LEU A 41 -9.63 7.83 13.14
CA LEU A 41 -8.71 6.89 13.79
C LEU A 41 -7.62 7.61 14.59
N VAL A 42 -7.13 8.75 14.11
CA VAL A 42 -6.17 9.58 14.87
C VAL A 42 -6.84 10.17 16.11
N ALA A 43 -8.03 10.75 15.96
CA ALA A 43 -8.74 11.44 17.04
C ALA A 43 -9.23 10.48 18.12
N GLU A 44 -9.91 9.39 17.74
CA GLU A 44 -10.58 8.48 18.67
C GLU A 44 -9.61 7.53 19.37
N ARG A 45 -8.57 7.07 18.65
CA ARG A 45 -7.58 6.14 19.24
C ARG A 45 -6.38 6.83 19.86
N GLY A 46 -6.22 8.14 19.63
CA GLY A 46 -5.11 8.93 20.15
C GLY A 46 -3.74 8.47 19.64
N ILE A 47 -3.69 7.87 18.44
CA ILE A 47 -2.44 7.41 17.81
C ILE A 47 -1.98 8.39 16.73
N SER A 48 -0.66 8.40 16.46
CA SER A 48 -0.13 9.22 15.37
C SER A 48 -0.65 8.76 14.01
N GLY A 49 -0.78 9.69 13.07
CA GLY A 49 -1.15 9.38 11.70
C GLY A 49 -0.27 8.34 11.00
N ALA A 50 1.04 8.39 11.25
CA ALA A 50 1.97 7.38 10.74
C ALA A 50 1.66 5.98 11.29
N GLU A 51 1.15 5.91 12.52
CA GLU A 51 0.75 4.64 13.14
C GLU A 51 -0.53 4.08 12.52
N VAL A 52 -1.52 4.92 12.23
CA VAL A 52 -2.72 4.51 11.47
C VAL A 52 -2.32 3.85 10.14
N ILE A 53 -1.43 4.50 9.39
CA ILE A 53 -0.97 3.99 8.08
C ILE A 53 -0.20 2.68 8.24
N ARG A 54 0.67 2.56 9.26
CA ARG A 54 1.41 1.31 9.53
C ARG A 54 0.46 0.14 9.85
N GLN A 55 -0.55 0.38 10.68
CA GLN A 55 -1.51 -0.66 11.04
C GLN A 55 -2.36 -1.09 9.84
N ALA A 56 -2.86 -0.13 9.05
CA ALA A 56 -3.60 -0.42 7.82
C ALA A 56 -2.76 -1.24 6.81
N LEU A 57 -1.47 -0.91 6.65
CA LEU A 57 -0.55 -1.64 5.78
C LEU A 57 -0.35 -3.09 6.27
N MET A 58 -0.15 -3.28 7.57
CA MET A 58 0.04 -4.61 8.17
C MET A 58 -1.22 -5.47 8.03
N GLU A 59 -2.39 -4.89 8.23
CA GLU A 59 -3.65 -5.60 8.07
C GLU A 59 -3.89 -6.01 6.61
N MET A 60 -3.66 -5.10 5.66
CA MET A 60 -3.74 -5.41 4.23
C MET A 60 -2.75 -6.51 3.83
N HIS A 61 -1.51 -6.46 4.33
CA HIS A 61 -0.51 -7.49 4.05
C HIS A 61 -0.92 -8.86 4.62
N LYS A 62 -1.48 -8.89 5.83
CA LYS A 62 -1.97 -10.12 6.46
C LYS A 62 -3.10 -10.75 5.66
N ARG A 63 -4.11 -9.96 5.24
CA ARG A 63 -5.22 -10.43 4.40
C ARG A 63 -4.71 -11.00 3.08
N HIS A 64 -3.80 -10.30 2.41
CA HIS A 64 -3.22 -10.77 1.16
C HIS A 64 -2.45 -12.10 1.31
N ARG A 65 -1.69 -12.29 2.41
CA ARG A 65 -1.02 -13.57 2.66
C ARG A 65 -1.99 -14.72 2.90
N GLN A 66 -3.08 -14.48 3.64
CA GLN A 66 -4.12 -15.48 3.89
C GLN A 66 -4.81 -15.93 2.60
N GLU A 67 -5.18 -14.98 1.73
CA GLU A 67 -5.77 -15.27 0.42
C GLU A 67 -4.83 -16.11 -0.46
N ARG A 68 -3.53 -15.80 -0.42
CA ARG A 68 -2.52 -16.52 -1.19
C ARG A 68 -2.29 -17.94 -0.69
N SER A 69 -2.31 -18.17 0.63
CA SER A 69 -2.19 -19.52 1.20
C SER A 69 -3.41 -20.39 0.87
N SER A 70 -4.62 -19.82 0.98
CA SER A 70 -5.85 -20.56 0.68
C SER A 70 -5.95 -20.94 -0.80
N SER A 71 -5.53 -20.04 -1.70
CA SER A 71 -5.51 -20.31 -3.14
C SER A 71 -4.44 -21.31 -3.57
N MET A 72 -3.33 -21.44 -2.84
CA MET A 72 -2.35 -22.51 -3.06
C MET A 72 -2.87 -23.87 -2.60
N GLN A 73 -3.50 -23.97 -1.43
CA GLN A 73 -4.07 -25.23 -0.94
C GLN A 73 -5.17 -25.79 -1.85
N LEU A 74 -5.99 -24.92 -2.47
CA LEU A 74 -7.00 -25.31 -3.45
C LEU A 74 -6.42 -25.86 -4.77
N LYS A 75 -5.19 -25.47 -5.13
CA LYS A 75 -4.51 -25.96 -6.35
C LYS A 75 -3.78 -27.28 -6.14
N GLU A 76 -3.40 -27.61 -4.92
CA GLU A 76 -2.72 -28.88 -4.60
C GLU A 76 -3.71 -30.03 -4.30
N ALA A 77 -4.98 -29.71 -4.07
CA ALA A 77 -6.05 -30.67 -3.77
C ALA A 77 -6.93 -31.05 -4.97
N GLY A 78 -6.60 -30.60 -6.19
CA GLY A 78 -7.29 -30.93 -7.44
C GLY A 78 -6.32 -31.44 -8.49
#